data_AF-A0A8H7NGZ7-F1
#
_entry.id   AF-A0A8H7NGZ7-F1
#
_cell.length_a   1.000
_cell.length_b   1.000
_cell.length_c   1.000
_cell.angle_alpha   90.00
_cell.angle_beta   90.00
_cell.angle_gamma   90.00
#
_symmetry.space_group_name_H-M   'P 1'
#
loop_
_entity.id
_entity.type
_entity.pdbx_description
1 polymer ?
#
loop_
_entity_poly.entity_id
_entity_poly.type
_entity_poly.pdbx_seq_one_letter_code
_entity_poly.pdbx_strand_id
1 'polypeptide(L)'
;MANTPVVQLLRQLMEIPSVSEEEQKIGIFLSKYLENLGYTVEPIPIAPDSDRCNVYAYLGADRKARTCMTSHMDTVPPHIDFKIEGDIIYGRGACDDKGPLAAQIIAAEELRAERVIQDGDISLLFVVGEEKGGPGMLAANDMNLNWEAIIHSGYPEKGKNAATTLVTLLDELKSLDLPTSELLGPTTFNLGKIQGGVAYNVLAADAYALCGIRVAANLEEIEKKVAEIVKKYPDVTLKKSFGYPETYLDYEIEGLDSMPVSFGTDIPRLKGNHKRYLYGPGSILHAHGVNEQVAIPDLIESVAVYKRLVLASLEKNAQY
;
A
#
# COMPACT_ATOMS: atom_id res chain seq x y z
N MET A 1 23.52 3.34 -24.35
CA MET A 1 23.00 3.63 -23.00
C MET A 1 23.35 2.53 -22.00
N ALA A 2 23.14 1.24 -22.30
CA ALA A 2 23.45 0.12 -21.38
C ALA A 2 24.95 -0.14 -21.06
N ASN A 3 25.89 0.59 -21.64
CA ASN A 3 27.34 0.37 -21.52
C ASN A 3 28.07 1.54 -20.82
N THR A 4 27.37 2.41 -20.11
CA THR A 4 28.03 3.45 -19.30
C THR A 4 28.67 2.85 -18.04
N PRO A 5 29.74 3.46 -17.49
CA PRO A 5 30.39 2.96 -16.28
C PRO A 5 29.41 2.75 -15.10
N VAL A 6 28.46 3.68 -14.91
CA VAL A 6 27.45 3.58 -13.85
C VAL A 6 26.52 2.37 -14.02
N VAL A 7 26.11 2.06 -15.25
CA VAL A 7 25.24 0.90 -15.51
C VAL A 7 26.00 -0.42 -15.33
N GLN A 8 27.29 -0.45 -15.70
CA GLN A 8 28.14 -1.62 -15.50
C GLN A 8 28.39 -1.89 -14.02
N LEU A 9 28.71 -0.86 -13.23
CA LEU A 9 28.88 -0.97 -11.80
C LEU A 9 27.58 -1.41 -11.11
N LEU A 10 26.44 -0.80 -11.48
CA LEU A 10 25.14 -1.20 -10.95
C LEU A 10 24.83 -2.68 -11.21
N ARG A 11 25.11 -3.17 -12.42
CA ARG A 11 24.95 -4.60 -12.74
C ARG A 11 25.78 -5.48 -11.80
N GLN A 12 27.08 -5.18 -11.65
CA GLN A 12 27.97 -5.97 -10.80
C GLN A 12 27.51 -5.99 -9.34
N LEU A 13 27.05 -4.85 -8.82
CA LEU A 13 26.51 -4.77 -7.45
C LEU A 13 25.22 -5.58 -7.31
N MET A 14 24.33 -5.52 -8.29
CA MET A 14 23.04 -6.23 -8.26
C MET A 14 23.20 -7.74 -8.47
N GLU A 15 24.21 -8.20 -9.20
CA GLU A 15 24.52 -9.63 -9.37
C GLU A 15 24.99 -10.30 -8.06
N ILE A 16 25.34 -9.52 -7.04
CA ILE A 16 25.66 -10.01 -5.70
C ILE A 16 24.43 -9.89 -4.81
N PRO A 17 23.76 -11.01 -4.44
CA PRO A 17 22.71 -10.97 -3.44
C PRO A 17 23.24 -10.40 -2.11
N SER A 18 22.49 -9.45 -1.56
CA SER A 18 22.81 -8.79 -0.30
C SER A 18 21.51 -8.46 0.42
N VAL A 19 20.69 -9.49 0.69
CA VAL A 19 19.56 -9.30 1.60
C VAL A 19 20.12 -8.88 2.96
N SER A 20 19.43 -8.03 3.72
CA SER A 20 19.92 -7.61 5.04
C SER A 20 20.36 -8.82 5.87
N GLU A 21 21.51 -8.70 6.54
CA GLU A 21 22.26 -9.76 7.22
C GLU A 21 23.17 -10.64 6.33
N GLU A 22 23.09 -10.52 5.01
CA GLU A 22 23.91 -11.26 4.03
C GLU A 22 24.84 -10.35 3.20
N GLU A 23 25.25 -9.19 3.74
CA GLU A 23 25.98 -8.16 2.98
C GLU A 23 27.49 -8.42 2.82
N GLN A 24 28.04 -9.44 3.49
CA GLN A 24 29.48 -9.69 3.52
C GLN A 24 30.12 -9.73 2.12
N LYS A 25 29.49 -10.43 1.17
CA LYS A 25 30.03 -10.60 -0.19
C LYS A 25 30.08 -9.28 -0.97
N ILE A 26 29.04 -8.45 -0.86
CA ILE A 26 29.00 -7.15 -1.53
C ILE A 26 29.99 -6.18 -0.89
N GLY A 27 30.12 -6.20 0.45
CA GLY A 27 31.13 -5.41 1.16
C GLY A 27 32.55 -5.74 0.69
N ILE A 28 32.90 -7.03 0.59
CA ILE A 28 34.22 -7.48 0.09
C ILE A 28 34.45 -7.04 -1.36
N PHE A 29 33.45 -7.19 -2.22
CA PHE A 29 33.53 -6.72 -3.61
C PHE A 29 33.78 -5.22 -3.67
N LEU A 30 33.00 -4.45 -2.92
CA LEU A 30 33.02 -3.00 -2.94
C LEU A 30 34.33 -2.43 -2.37
N SER A 31 34.86 -3.02 -1.30
CA SER A 31 36.17 -2.65 -0.77
C SER A 31 37.25 -2.80 -1.83
N LYS A 32 37.33 -3.98 -2.49
CA LYS A 32 38.32 -4.23 -3.55
C LYS A 32 38.11 -3.31 -4.75
N TYR A 33 36.86 -3.03 -5.10
CA TYR A 33 36.53 -2.13 -6.21
C TYR A 33 37.07 -0.72 -5.94
N LEU A 34 36.84 -0.17 -4.75
CA LEU A 34 37.29 1.17 -4.36
C LEU A 34 38.82 1.23 -4.16
N GLU A 35 39.44 0.19 -3.60
CA GLU A 35 40.91 0.07 -3.53
C GLU A 35 41.55 0.13 -4.92
N ASN A 36 40.97 -0.56 -5.91
CA ASN A 36 41.46 -0.55 -7.30
C ASN A 36 41.30 0.83 -7.96
N LEU A 37 40.37 1.66 -7.51
CA LEU A 37 40.22 3.07 -7.92
C LEU A 37 41.17 4.02 -7.14
N GLY A 38 41.99 3.48 -6.25
CA GLY A 38 42.98 4.24 -5.49
C GLY A 38 42.42 4.93 -4.23
N TYR A 39 41.28 4.49 -3.71
CA TYR A 39 40.83 4.91 -2.39
C TYR A 39 41.57 4.12 -1.29
N THR A 40 41.78 4.77 -0.16
CA THR A 40 42.03 4.05 1.10
C THR A 40 40.70 3.55 1.63
N VAL A 41 40.62 2.25 1.93
CA VAL A 41 39.37 1.60 2.36
C VAL A 41 39.54 0.99 3.74
N GLU A 42 38.58 1.27 4.61
CA GLU A 42 38.48 0.74 5.96
C GLU A 42 37.13 0.03 6.16
N PRO A 43 37.12 -1.30 6.30
CA PRO A 43 35.93 -2.02 6.74
C PRO A 43 35.59 -1.67 8.19
N ILE A 44 34.34 -1.29 8.47
CA ILE A 44 33.86 -0.98 9.83
C ILE A 44 32.88 -2.08 10.25
N PRO A 45 33.28 -3.02 11.13
CA PRO A 45 32.41 -4.11 11.56
C PRO A 45 31.29 -3.58 12.47
N ILE A 46 30.09 -4.16 12.36
CA ILE A 46 28.94 -3.73 13.18
C ILE A 46 29.01 -4.17 14.65
N ALA A 47 29.92 -5.10 14.96
CA ALA A 47 30.22 -5.59 16.29
C ALA A 47 31.64 -6.19 16.27
N PRO A 48 32.31 -6.35 17.43
CA PRO A 48 33.55 -7.11 17.52
C PRO A 48 33.39 -8.48 16.84
N ASP A 49 34.36 -8.85 16.00
CA ASP A 49 34.42 -10.11 15.24
C ASP A 49 33.28 -10.33 14.22
N SER A 50 32.47 -9.32 13.92
CA SER A 50 31.45 -9.42 12.88
C SER A 50 32.10 -9.39 11.49
N ASP A 51 31.59 -10.24 10.60
CA ASP A 51 31.93 -10.25 9.19
C ASP A 51 31.05 -9.32 8.33
N ARG A 52 30.03 -8.71 8.96
CA ARG A 52 29.21 -7.65 8.37
C ARG A 52 29.86 -6.30 8.65
N CYS A 53 30.46 -5.76 7.61
CA CYS A 53 31.18 -4.48 7.69
C CYS A 53 30.54 -3.45 6.77
N ASN A 54 30.43 -2.22 7.25
CA ASN A 54 30.35 -1.08 6.35
C ASN A 54 31.65 -0.96 5.56
N VAL A 55 31.59 -0.31 4.41
CA VAL A 55 32.76 0.04 3.62
C VAL A 55 32.94 1.55 3.70
N TYR A 56 33.96 2.00 4.44
CA TYR A 56 34.35 3.40 4.47
C TYR A 56 35.56 3.62 3.57
N ALA A 57 35.45 4.55 2.62
CA ALA A 57 36.51 4.82 1.65
C ALA A 57 36.78 6.33 1.56
N TYR A 58 38.05 6.72 1.49
CA TYR A 58 38.47 8.11 1.42
C TYR A 58 39.76 8.27 0.61
N LEU A 59 40.06 9.49 0.19
CA LEU A 59 41.25 9.81 -0.59
C LEU A 59 42.42 10.19 0.31
N GLY A 60 43.62 9.67 0.00
CA GLY A 60 44.84 9.92 0.76
C GLY A 60 44.96 9.05 2.02
N ALA A 61 45.84 9.47 2.94
CA ALA A 61 46.16 8.69 4.14
C ALA A 61 45.28 9.01 5.36
N ASP A 62 44.69 10.20 5.40
CA ASP A 62 43.90 10.68 6.53
C ASP A 62 42.40 10.48 6.29
N ARG A 63 41.67 9.95 7.29
CA ARG A 63 40.19 9.81 7.28
C ARG A 63 39.42 11.14 7.18
N LYS A 64 40.10 12.28 7.02
CA LYS A 64 39.46 13.58 6.99
C LYS A 64 38.79 13.75 5.63
N ALA A 65 37.51 14.11 5.64
CA ALA A 65 36.78 14.52 4.46
C ALA A 65 35.80 15.63 4.83
N ARG A 66 35.60 16.60 3.93
CA ARG A 66 34.59 17.65 4.13
C ARG A 66 33.19 17.10 3.90
N THR A 67 33.00 16.26 2.90
CA THR A 67 31.71 15.68 2.53
C THR A 67 31.74 14.15 2.54
N CYS A 68 30.67 13.53 3.01
CA CYS A 68 30.44 12.09 2.90
C CYS A 68 29.24 11.80 2.01
N MET A 69 29.41 10.93 1.01
CA MET A 69 28.26 10.33 0.32
C MET A 69 28.02 8.94 0.91
N THR A 70 26.75 8.66 1.24
CA THR A 70 26.36 7.41 1.87
C THR A 70 25.15 6.81 1.17
N SER A 71 25.17 5.47 1.10
CA SER A 71 24.10 4.60 0.59
C SER A 71 24.18 3.28 1.35
N HIS A 72 23.12 2.49 1.34
CA HIS A 72 23.15 1.15 1.95
C HIS A 72 23.43 0.06 0.91
N MET A 73 24.04 -1.03 1.37
CA MET A 73 24.40 -2.18 0.52
C MET A 73 23.38 -3.30 0.58
N ASP A 74 22.56 -3.32 1.64
CA ASP A 74 21.54 -4.35 1.83
C ASP A 74 20.30 -4.12 0.98
N THR A 75 19.42 -5.11 0.99
CA THR A 75 18.16 -5.09 0.26
C THR A 75 17.12 -5.89 1.04
N VAL A 76 15.83 -5.55 0.87
CA VAL A 76 14.76 -6.42 1.35
C VAL A 76 14.63 -7.71 0.49
N PRO A 77 14.16 -8.83 1.07
CA PRO A 77 13.89 -10.03 0.30
C PRO A 77 12.68 -9.86 -0.65
N PRO A 78 12.56 -10.66 -1.72
CA PRO A 78 13.58 -11.60 -2.22
C PRO A 78 14.64 -10.87 -3.06
N HIS A 79 15.73 -11.59 -3.35
CA HIS A 79 16.62 -11.23 -4.45
C HIS A 79 15.86 -11.26 -5.78
N ILE A 80 16.08 -10.26 -6.63
CA ILE A 80 15.51 -10.19 -7.98
C ILE A 80 16.64 -9.80 -8.92
N ASP A 81 16.90 -10.67 -9.90
CA ASP A 81 18.01 -10.54 -10.84
C ASP A 81 17.96 -9.22 -11.61
N PHE A 82 19.15 -8.75 -11.98
CA PHE A 82 19.33 -7.61 -12.87
C PHE A 82 18.76 -7.91 -14.27
N LYS A 83 17.94 -6.99 -14.78
CA LYS A 83 17.41 -7.03 -16.14
C LYS A 83 17.34 -5.63 -16.73
N ILE A 84 17.60 -5.49 -18.02
CA ILE A 84 17.35 -4.25 -18.78
C ILE A 84 16.25 -4.52 -19.80
N GLU A 85 15.20 -3.70 -19.81
CA GLU A 85 14.21 -3.67 -20.89
C GLU A 85 14.08 -2.23 -21.40
N GLY A 86 14.45 -2.02 -22.68
CA GLY A 86 14.53 -0.68 -23.24
C GLY A 86 15.53 0.18 -22.46
N ASP A 87 15.04 1.28 -21.89
CA ASP A 87 15.82 2.25 -21.12
C ASP A 87 15.65 2.07 -19.59
N ILE A 88 15.00 1.00 -19.15
CA ILE A 88 14.69 0.76 -17.73
C ILE A 88 15.49 -0.44 -17.20
N ILE A 89 16.13 -0.25 -16.04
CA ILE A 89 16.80 -1.29 -15.27
C ILE A 89 15.84 -1.82 -14.21
N TYR A 90 15.70 -3.14 -14.15
CA TYR A 90 14.89 -3.88 -13.20
C TYR A 90 15.77 -4.77 -12.32
N GLY A 91 15.29 -5.04 -11.11
CA GLY A 91 15.91 -5.94 -10.13
C GLY A 91 15.99 -5.31 -8.75
N ARG A 92 16.25 -6.13 -7.74
CA ARG A 92 16.32 -5.70 -6.33
C ARG A 92 17.63 -4.96 -6.10
N GLY A 93 17.57 -3.75 -5.56
CA GLY A 93 18.73 -2.86 -5.44
C GLY A 93 18.86 -1.83 -6.56
N ALA A 94 18.12 -1.95 -7.68
CA ALA A 94 18.26 -1.04 -8.82
C ALA A 94 17.99 0.43 -8.46
N CYS A 95 16.97 0.66 -7.63
CA CYS A 95 16.59 1.98 -7.13
C CYS A 95 17.05 2.19 -5.68
N ASP A 96 16.88 1.18 -4.84
CA ASP A 96 17.09 1.20 -3.39
C ASP A 96 17.95 -0.02 -2.99
N ASP A 97 19.27 0.11 -2.82
CA ASP A 97 20.02 1.38 -2.96
C ASP A 97 21.35 1.27 -3.72
N LYS A 98 21.51 0.19 -4.49
CA LYS A 98 22.71 -0.05 -5.30
C LYS A 98 22.83 0.91 -6.48
N GLY A 99 21.71 1.41 -7.01
CA GLY A 99 21.66 2.42 -8.06
C GLY A 99 22.32 3.73 -7.63
N PRO A 100 21.80 4.37 -6.56
CA PRO A 100 22.43 5.54 -5.96
C PRO A 100 23.87 5.31 -5.50
N LEU A 101 24.17 4.15 -4.90
CA LEU A 101 25.54 3.75 -4.55
C LEU A 101 26.47 3.81 -5.78
N ALA A 102 26.08 3.17 -6.90
CA ALA A 102 26.86 3.20 -8.13
C ALA A 102 27.02 4.64 -8.67
N ALA A 103 25.96 5.44 -8.64
CA ALA A 103 25.99 6.82 -9.11
C ALA A 103 26.92 7.71 -8.25
N GLN A 104 26.91 7.55 -6.93
CA GLN A 104 27.80 8.25 -6.00
C GLN A 104 29.26 7.96 -6.30
N ILE A 105 29.62 6.68 -6.53
CA ILE A 105 30.99 6.30 -6.89
C ILE A 105 31.41 6.94 -8.21
N ILE A 106 30.59 6.81 -9.26
CA ILE A 106 30.93 7.38 -10.58
C ILE A 106 31.01 8.91 -10.53
N ALA A 107 30.13 9.58 -9.80
CA ALA A 107 30.20 11.03 -9.64
C ALA A 107 31.51 11.47 -8.95
N ALA A 108 31.95 10.75 -7.91
CA ALA A 108 33.24 11.03 -7.29
C ALA A 108 34.41 10.85 -8.27
N GLU A 109 34.40 9.77 -9.06
CA GLU A 109 35.44 9.52 -10.06
C GLU A 109 35.45 10.55 -11.19
N GLU A 110 34.29 10.99 -11.67
CA GLU A 110 34.19 12.06 -12.68
C GLU A 110 34.75 13.38 -12.14
N LEU A 111 34.39 13.77 -10.92
CA LEU A 111 34.94 14.97 -10.26
C LEU A 111 36.46 14.87 -10.04
N ARG A 112 36.98 13.69 -9.72
CA ARG A 112 38.44 13.44 -9.61
C ARG A 112 39.13 13.58 -10.97
N ALA A 113 38.54 13.00 -12.02
CA ALA A 113 39.07 13.09 -13.39
C ALA A 113 39.09 14.53 -13.91
N GLU A 114 38.07 15.31 -13.57
CA GLU A 114 37.98 16.75 -13.85
C GLU A 114 38.88 17.63 -12.96
N ARG A 115 39.50 17.03 -11.93
CA ARG A 115 40.35 17.70 -10.92
C ARG A 115 39.62 18.79 -10.14
N VAL A 116 38.33 18.60 -9.92
CA VAL A 116 37.47 19.51 -9.13
C VAL A 116 37.62 19.25 -7.63
N ILE A 117 37.90 18.01 -7.25
CA ILE A 117 38.08 17.57 -5.87
C ILE A 117 39.48 17.01 -5.63
N GLN A 118 39.94 17.10 -4.39
CA GLN A 118 41.24 16.62 -3.94
C GLN A 118 41.12 15.79 -2.64
N ASP A 119 42.25 15.25 -2.18
CA ASP A 119 42.35 14.58 -0.88
C ASP A 119 41.77 15.47 0.22
N GLY A 120 40.88 14.91 1.04
CA GLY A 120 40.20 15.66 2.10
C GLY A 120 38.85 16.28 1.71
N ASP A 121 38.43 16.26 0.45
CA ASP A 121 37.12 16.81 0.08
C ASP A 121 35.98 15.81 0.24
N ILE A 122 36.19 14.56 -0.19
CA ILE A 122 35.14 13.55 -0.27
C ILE A 122 35.55 12.23 0.37
N SER A 123 34.57 11.60 1.02
CA SER A 123 34.61 10.20 1.45
C SER A 123 33.29 9.52 1.08
N LEU A 124 33.34 8.19 1.04
CA LEU A 124 32.22 7.31 0.73
C LEU A 124 32.01 6.40 1.93
N LEU A 125 30.77 6.29 2.40
CA LEU A 125 30.40 5.37 3.47
C LEU A 125 29.23 4.50 3.00
N PHE A 126 29.47 3.22 2.80
CA PHE A 126 28.44 2.28 2.38
C PHE A 126 28.10 1.34 3.52
N VAL A 127 26.85 1.40 3.99
CA VAL A 127 26.44 0.77 5.26
C VAL A 127 25.69 -0.54 5.07
N VAL A 128 25.72 -1.38 6.12
CA VAL A 128 24.92 -2.62 6.20
C VAL A 128 23.69 -2.44 7.09
N GLY A 129 22.64 -3.21 6.79
CA GLY A 129 21.45 -3.37 7.61
C GLY A 129 20.55 -2.13 7.73
N GLU A 130 20.59 -1.18 6.80
CA GLU A 130 19.74 0.00 6.82
C GLU A 130 18.25 -0.41 6.95
N GLU A 131 17.85 -1.40 6.16
CA GLU A 131 16.49 -1.97 6.10
C GLU A 131 16.07 -2.71 7.39
N LYS A 132 17.02 -2.92 8.31
CA LYS A 132 16.84 -3.59 9.61
C LYS A 132 17.17 -2.68 10.80
N GLY A 133 16.98 -1.36 10.62
CA GLY A 133 17.12 -0.38 11.70
C GLY A 133 18.51 0.25 11.81
N GLY A 134 19.34 0.11 10.78
CA GLY A 134 20.59 0.86 10.62
C GLY A 134 21.74 0.53 11.59
N PRO A 135 22.02 -0.75 11.94
CA PRO A 135 23.17 -1.09 12.78
C PRO A 135 24.50 -0.68 12.13
N GLY A 136 24.60 -0.66 10.80
CA GLY A 136 25.76 -0.14 10.09
C GLY A 136 26.05 1.32 10.43
N MET A 137 25.04 2.20 10.30
CA MET A 137 25.23 3.61 10.63
C MET A 137 25.49 3.83 12.13
N LEU A 138 24.91 3.01 13.01
CA LEU A 138 25.22 3.04 14.44
C LEU A 138 26.69 2.74 14.70
N ALA A 139 27.26 1.70 14.08
CA ALA A 139 28.66 1.33 14.21
C ALA A 139 29.62 2.40 13.65
N ALA A 140 29.19 3.17 12.65
CA ALA A 140 29.99 4.28 12.12
C ALA A 140 30.25 5.40 13.15
N ASN A 141 29.40 5.54 14.19
CA ASN A 141 29.62 6.52 15.25
C ASN A 141 30.91 6.25 16.05
N ASP A 142 31.32 4.98 16.17
CA ASP A 142 32.51 4.59 16.94
C ASP A 142 33.82 5.00 16.26
N MET A 143 33.75 5.38 14.98
CA MET A 143 34.91 5.85 14.21
C MET A 143 35.26 7.32 14.47
N ASN A 144 34.42 8.05 15.22
CA ASN A 144 34.59 9.49 15.51
C ASN A 144 34.84 10.32 14.24
N LEU A 145 34.10 10.02 13.18
CA LEU A 145 34.17 10.72 11.89
C LEU A 145 33.39 12.03 11.98
N ASN A 146 33.85 13.05 11.27
CA ASN A 146 33.19 14.34 11.22
C ASN A 146 33.25 14.90 9.79
N TRP A 147 32.09 15.35 9.31
CA TRP A 147 31.92 15.91 7.97
C TRP A 147 31.14 17.23 8.06
N GLU A 148 31.44 18.17 7.16
CA GLU A 148 30.64 19.39 6.99
C GLU A 148 29.28 19.08 6.35
N ALA A 149 29.21 18.05 5.50
CA ALA A 149 27.98 17.61 4.84
C ALA A 149 27.94 16.07 4.69
N ILE A 150 26.74 15.50 4.83
CA ILE A 150 26.45 14.09 4.53
C ILE A 150 25.33 14.07 3.49
N ILE A 151 25.54 13.34 2.40
CA ILE A 151 24.61 13.18 1.29
C ILE A 151 24.11 11.73 1.31
N HIS A 152 22.85 11.53 1.69
CA HIS A 152 22.20 10.22 1.66
C HIS A 152 21.33 10.09 0.39
N SER A 153 21.29 8.90 -0.18
CA SER A 153 20.31 8.47 -1.19
C SER A 153 18.89 8.41 -0.61
N GLY A 154 17.88 8.90 -1.32
CA GLY A 154 16.51 8.82 -0.81
C GLY A 154 15.55 9.62 -1.68
N TYR A 155 14.31 9.14 -1.78
CA TYR A 155 13.29 9.76 -2.64
C TYR A 155 11.92 9.90 -1.98
N PRO A 156 11.79 10.59 -0.82
CA PRO A 156 10.47 10.85 -0.25
C PRO A 156 9.56 11.67 -1.19
N GLU A 157 10.11 12.54 -2.04
CA GLU A 157 9.37 13.49 -2.86
C GLU A 157 8.95 12.98 -4.25
N LYS A 158 9.55 11.89 -4.75
CA LYS A 158 9.28 11.38 -6.11
C LYS A 158 8.24 10.25 -6.16
N GLY A 159 7.91 9.62 -5.04
CA GLY A 159 6.90 8.56 -5.00
C GLY A 159 5.55 9.06 -4.48
N LYS A 160 4.47 8.78 -5.22
CA LYS A 160 3.10 8.94 -4.70
C LYS A 160 2.75 7.71 -3.86
N ASN A 161 2.43 7.90 -2.58
CA ASN A 161 2.05 6.81 -1.69
C ASN A 161 0.58 6.43 -1.90
N ALA A 162 0.33 5.26 -2.49
CA ALA A 162 -1.03 4.79 -2.78
C ALA A 162 -1.89 4.63 -1.52
N ALA A 163 -1.30 4.24 -0.39
CA ALA A 163 -2.02 4.08 0.87
C ALA A 163 -2.48 5.44 1.42
N THR A 164 -1.60 6.45 1.41
CA THR A 164 -1.97 7.81 1.84
C THR A 164 -3.08 8.39 0.95
N THR A 165 -2.93 8.27 -0.37
CA THR A 165 -3.96 8.70 -1.33
C THR A 165 -5.30 8.03 -1.08
N LEU A 166 -5.30 6.71 -0.86
CA LEU A 166 -6.52 5.95 -0.56
C LEU A 166 -7.15 6.38 0.78
N VAL A 167 -6.37 6.61 1.82
CA VAL A 167 -6.87 7.06 3.13
C VAL A 167 -7.56 8.42 3.00
N THR A 168 -6.96 9.39 2.30
CA THR A 168 -7.58 10.70 2.09
C THR A 168 -8.88 10.59 1.31
N LEU A 169 -8.90 9.78 0.24
CA LEU A 169 -10.11 9.51 -0.52
C LEU A 169 -11.22 8.90 0.35
N LEU A 170 -10.88 7.91 1.19
CA LEU A 170 -11.84 7.23 2.04
C LEU A 170 -12.42 8.14 3.13
N ASP A 171 -11.62 9.08 3.64
CA ASP A 171 -12.08 10.09 4.60
C ASP A 171 -13.10 11.05 3.97
N GLU A 172 -12.85 11.50 2.72
CA GLU A 172 -13.81 12.29 1.95
C GLU A 172 -15.09 11.51 1.66
N LEU A 173 -15.00 10.24 1.26
CA LEU A 173 -16.17 9.40 0.99
C LEU A 173 -17.00 9.13 2.24
N LYS A 174 -16.36 8.94 3.40
CA LYS A 174 -17.04 8.76 4.69
C LYS A 174 -17.78 10.02 5.13
N SER A 175 -17.25 11.19 4.78
CA SER A 175 -17.79 12.50 5.13
C SER A 175 -18.83 13.03 4.14
N LEU A 176 -19.22 12.21 3.15
CA LEU A 176 -20.28 12.57 2.21
C LEU A 176 -21.59 12.83 2.94
N ASP A 177 -22.19 13.97 2.65
CA ASP A 177 -23.59 14.23 2.98
C ASP A 177 -24.48 13.42 2.03
N LEU A 178 -24.99 12.30 2.54
CA LEU A 178 -25.75 11.31 1.79
C LEU A 178 -27.26 11.54 1.99
N PRO A 179 -28.08 11.37 0.94
CA PRO A 179 -29.51 11.60 1.00
C PRO A 179 -30.18 10.66 2.01
N THR A 180 -31.19 11.18 2.70
CA THR A 180 -31.98 10.46 3.69
C THR A 180 -33.42 10.29 3.19
N SER A 181 -34.12 9.30 3.74
CA SER A 181 -35.52 9.02 3.48
C SER A 181 -36.29 9.08 4.79
N GLU A 182 -37.46 9.73 4.80
CA GLU A 182 -38.33 9.71 5.98
C GLU A 182 -38.77 8.29 6.33
N LEU A 183 -39.00 7.44 5.32
CA LEU A 183 -39.42 6.06 5.51
C LEU A 183 -38.25 5.12 5.76
N LEU A 184 -37.18 5.19 4.95
CA LEU A 184 -36.08 4.20 4.99
C LEU A 184 -34.91 4.62 5.90
N GLY A 185 -34.94 5.84 6.45
CA GLY A 185 -33.89 6.37 7.29
C GLY A 185 -32.67 6.89 6.50
N PRO A 186 -31.48 6.92 7.11
CA PRO A 186 -30.29 7.46 6.48
C PRO A 186 -29.62 6.47 5.52
N THR A 187 -29.13 6.99 4.38
CA THR A 187 -28.14 6.28 3.57
C THR A 187 -26.83 6.20 4.36
N THR A 188 -26.19 5.02 4.40
CA THR A 188 -24.96 4.81 5.18
C THR A 188 -23.81 4.31 4.31
N PHE A 189 -22.60 4.79 4.60
CA PHE A 189 -21.35 4.34 4.01
C PHE A 189 -20.62 3.38 4.95
N ASN A 190 -20.09 2.29 4.40
CA ASN A 190 -19.33 1.29 5.14
C ASN A 190 -18.02 0.94 4.42
N LEU A 191 -16.89 1.10 5.10
CA LEU A 191 -15.58 0.58 4.67
C LEU A 191 -15.44 -0.86 5.17
N GLY A 192 -15.63 -1.84 4.28
CA GLY A 192 -15.64 -3.27 4.64
C GLY A 192 -14.26 -3.93 4.60
N LYS A 193 -13.35 -3.46 3.74
CA LYS A 193 -11.96 -3.94 3.66
C LYS A 193 -11.03 -2.83 3.20
N ILE A 194 -9.83 -2.77 3.76
CA ILE A 194 -8.71 -1.95 3.27
C ILE A 194 -7.42 -2.77 3.31
N GLN A 195 -6.58 -2.63 2.29
CA GLN A 195 -5.27 -3.28 2.22
C GLN A 195 -4.32 -2.44 1.33
N GLY A 196 -3.04 -2.38 1.66
CA GLY A 196 -2.03 -1.72 0.83
C GLY A 196 -0.65 -1.68 1.48
N GLY A 197 0.38 -1.48 0.68
CA GLY A 197 1.78 -1.43 1.12
C GLY A 197 2.44 -2.79 1.33
N VAL A 198 3.76 -2.76 1.54
CA VAL A 198 4.61 -3.95 1.76
C VAL A 198 5.37 -3.85 3.09
N ALA A 199 5.99 -2.69 3.35
CA ALA A 199 6.76 -2.40 4.55
C ALA A 199 6.59 -0.93 4.95
N TYR A 200 6.87 -0.57 6.21
CA TYR A 200 6.66 0.79 6.72
C TYR A 200 7.66 1.81 6.16
N ASN A 201 8.83 1.36 5.71
CA ASN A 201 9.90 2.15 5.12
C ASN A 201 9.84 2.20 3.58
N VAL A 202 8.80 1.62 2.96
CA VAL A 202 8.59 1.62 1.51
C VAL A 202 7.29 2.34 1.19
N LEU A 203 7.30 3.28 0.26
CA LEU A 203 6.07 3.90 -0.24
C LEU A 203 5.16 2.83 -0.86
N ALA A 204 3.90 2.79 -0.45
CA ALA A 204 2.95 1.82 -0.99
C ALA A 204 2.75 2.08 -2.49
N ALA A 205 3.16 1.11 -3.32
CA ALA A 205 2.96 1.17 -4.77
C ALA A 205 1.48 0.98 -5.15
N ASP A 206 0.76 0.18 -4.37
CA ASP A 206 -0.67 -0.08 -4.53
C ASP A 206 -1.39 -0.15 -3.17
N ALA A 207 -2.68 0.19 -3.21
CA ALA A 207 -3.62 0.04 -2.12
C ALA A 207 -5.03 -0.09 -2.70
N TYR A 208 -5.92 -0.81 -2.00
CA TYR A 208 -7.31 -0.94 -2.38
C TYR A 208 -8.24 -1.00 -1.17
N ALA A 209 -9.49 -0.63 -1.41
CA ALA A 209 -10.56 -0.75 -0.44
C ALA A 209 -11.82 -1.34 -1.07
N LEU A 210 -12.59 -2.07 -0.26
CA LEU A 210 -13.94 -2.52 -0.59
C LEU A 210 -14.92 -1.77 0.30
N CYS A 211 -15.74 -0.95 -0.33
CA CYS A 211 -16.73 -0.11 0.33
C CYS A 211 -18.15 -0.53 -0.10
N GLY A 212 -19.12 -0.33 0.79
CA GLY A 212 -20.54 -0.51 0.50
C GLY A 212 -21.34 0.70 0.94
N ILE A 213 -22.36 1.07 0.15
CA ILE A 213 -23.33 2.10 0.51
C ILE A 213 -24.71 1.43 0.61
N ARG A 214 -25.39 1.60 1.74
CA ARG A 214 -26.79 1.20 1.90
C ARG A 214 -27.66 2.39 1.49
N VAL A 215 -28.34 2.26 0.36
CA VAL A 215 -29.11 3.34 -0.28
C VAL A 215 -30.51 3.42 0.32
N ALA A 216 -30.82 4.54 0.95
CA ALA A 216 -32.16 4.85 1.45
C ALA A 216 -32.93 5.81 0.53
N ALA A 217 -32.22 6.62 -0.27
CA ALA A 217 -32.79 7.55 -1.22
C ALA A 217 -31.80 7.88 -2.36
N ASN A 218 -32.33 8.09 -3.57
CA ASN A 218 -31.65 8.71 -4.71
C ASN A 218 -30.27 8.11 -5.05
N LEU A 219 -30.25 6.87 -5.54
CA LEU A 219 -29.03 6.20 -6.01
C LEU A 219 -28.23 7.04 -7.02
N GLU A 220 -28.90 7.73 -7.95
CA GLU A 220 -28.22 8.50 -9.01
C GLU A 220 -27.41 9.67 -8.42
N GLU A 221 -27.93 10.35 -7.40
CA GLU A 221 -27.21 11.41 -6.69
C GLU A 221 -26.00 10.86 -5.94
N ILE A 222 -26.14 9.71 -5.27
CA ILE A 222 -25.03 9.06 -4.57
C ILE A 222 -23.92 8.70 -5.56
N GLU A 223 -24.27 8.10 -6.70
CA GLU A 223 -23.29 7.74 -7.74
C GLU A 223 -22.55 8.96 -8.27
N LYS A 224 -23.25 10.08 -8.50
CA LYS A 224 -22.64 11.35 -8.91
C LYS A 224 -21.67 11.86 -7.84
N LYS A 225 -22.09 11.95 -6.58
CA LYS A 225 -21.25 12.42 -5.47
C LYS A 225 -19.98 11.57 -5.30
N VAL A 226 -20.10 10.24 -5.37
CA VAL A 226 -18.94 9.33 -5.29
C VAL A 226 -18.01 9.52 -6.49
N ALA A 227 -18.55 9.61 -7.71
CA ALA A 227 -17.73 9.81 -8.90
C ALA A 227 -16.99 11.16 -8.89
N GLU A 228 -17.62 12.23 -8.40
CA GLU A 228 -17.02 13.56 -8.27
C GLU A 228 -15.84 13.56 -7.29
N ILE A 229 -15.96 12.88 -6.14
CA ILE A 229 -14.83 12.74 -5.20
C ILE A 229 -13.71 11.94 -5.84
N VAL A 230 -13.99 10.77 -6.42
CA VAL A 230 -12.95 9.92 -7.03
C VAL A 230 -12.24 10.65 -8.16
N LYS A 231 -12.93 11.49 -8.93
CA LYS A 231 -12.34 12.28 -10.02
C LYS A 231 -11.23 13.24 -9.56
N LYS A 232 -11.19 13.63 -8.28
CA LYS A 232 -10.08 14.43 -7.71
C LYS A 232 -8.78 13.63 -7.63
N TYR A 233 -8.85 12.30 -7.72
CA TYR A 233 -7.75 11.36 -7.55
C TYR A 233 -7.49 10.61 -8.86
N PRO A 234 -6.67 11.17 -9.78
CA PRO A 234 -6.49 10.62 -11.13
C PRO A 234 -5.83 9.24 -11.16
N ASP A 235 -5.09 8.88 -10.10
CA ASP A 235 -4.40 7.60 -9.97
C ASP A 235 -5.30 6.51 -9.35
N VAL A 236 -6.59 6.80 -9.08
CA VAL A 236 -7.54 5.87 -8.47
C VAL A 236 -8.55 5.37 -9.50
N THR A 237 -8.73 4.05 -9.56
CA THR A 237 -9.77 3.41 -10.39
C THR A 237 -10.94 2.97 -9.52
N LEU A 238 -12.13 3.55 -9.74
CA LEU A 238 -13.37 3.05 -9.14
C LEU A 238 -13.94 1.88 -9.94
N LYS A 239 -14.20 0.75 -9.26
CA LYS A 239 -14.88 -0.42 -9.85
C LYS A 239 -16.18 -0.70 -9.10
N LYS A 240 -17.32 -0.57 -9.78
CA LYS A 240 -18.62 -0.93 -9.23
C LYS A 240 -18.82 -2.45 -9.35
N SER A 241 -19.03 -3.12 -8.22
CA SER A 241 -19.28 -4.57 -8.20
C SER A 241 -20.74 -4.90 -8.53
N PHE A 242 -21.69 -4.28 -7.81
CA PHE A 242 -23.13 -4.37 -8.07
C PHE A 242 -23.83 -3.18 -7.39
N GLY A 243 -25.09 -2.93 -7.75
CA GLY A 243 -25.93 -1.92 -7.09
C GLY A 243 -27.37 -2.00 -7.57
N TYR A 244 -28.30 -1.56 -6.73
CA TYR A 244 -29.72 -1.41 -7.02
C TYR A 244 -30.25 -0.24 -6.17
N PRO A 245 -31.31 0.46 -6.63
CA PRO A 245 -31.84 1.61 -5.91
C PRO A 245 -32.55 1.19 -4.62
N GLU A 246 -32.93 2.19 -3.82
CA GLU A 246 -33.91 2.02 -2.76
C GLU A 246 -35.14 1.27 -3.28
N THR A 247 -35.62 0.32 -2.48
CA THR A 247 -36.70 -0.56 -2.89
C THR A 247 -37.87 -0.40 -1.95
N TYR A 248 -39.01 -0.03 -2.53
CA TYR A 248 -40.29 -0.05 -1.86
C TYR A 248 -40.93 -1.41 -2.09
N LEU A 249 -41.14 -2.13 -1.00
CA LEU A 249 -41.89 -3.37 -0.98
C LEU A 249 -43.32 -3.09 -0.54
N ASP A 250 -44.23 -4.00 -0.84
CA ASP A 250 -45.54 -3.99 -0.21
C ASP A 250 -45.37 -4.37 1.28
N TYR A 251 -45.93 -3.56 2.17
CA TYR A 251 -45.76 -3.72 3.61
C TYR A 251 -47.05 -3.57 4.42
N GLU A 252 -48.10 -2.96 3.85
CA GLU A 252 -49.39 -2.76 4.53
C GLU A 252 -50.22 -4.03 4.50
N ILE A 253 -50.21 -4.79 5.59
CA ILE A 253 -51.09 -5.93 5.81
C ILE A 253 -51.75 -5.78 7.18
N GLU A 254 -53.07 -5.92 7.21
CA GLU A 254 -53.86 -5.76 8.43
C GLU A 254 -53.39 -6.74 9.53
N GLY A 255 -53.15 -6.18 10.72
CA GLY A 255 -52.71 -6.95 11.89
C GLY A 255 -51.26 -7.43 11.85
N LEU A 256 -50.42 -6.87 10.98
CA LEU A 256 -48.97 -7.04 10.99
C LEU A 256 -48.26 -5.68 11.08
N ASP A 257 -47.28 -5.58 11.97
CA ASP A 257 -46.40 -4.42 12.02
C ASP A 257 -45.38 -4.47 10.88
N SER A 258 -44.93 -3.30 10.44
CA SER A 258 -43.91 -3.16 9.41
C SER A 258 -42.86 -2.13 9.83
N MET A 259 -41.65 -2.29 9.29
CA MET A 259 -40.53 -1.37 9.53
C MET A 259 -39.61 -1.31 8.32
N PRO A 260 -38.91 -0.18 8.10
CA PRO A 260 -37.80 -0.15 7.17
C PRO A 260 -36.65 -1.04 7.65
N VAL A 261 -35.91 -1.62 6.71
CA VAL A 261 -34.73 -2.43 6.99
C VAL A 261 -33.54 -1.99 6.14
N SER A 262 -32.33 -2.07 6.69
CA SER A 262 -31.09 -1.60 6.06
C SER A 262 -30.30 -2.69 5.32
N PHE A 263 -30.92 -3.84 5.07
CA PHE A 263 -30.35 -4.97 4.34
C PHE A 263 -31.08 -5.23 3.01
N GLY A 264 -30.37 -5.91 2.10
CA GLY A 264 -30.84 -6.18 0.74
C GLY A 264 -31.65 -7.45 0.60
N THR A 265 -32.43 -7.52 -0.47
CA THR A 265 -33.08 -8.74 -0.97
C THR A 265 -33.01 -8.76 -2.50
N ASP A 266 -33.08 -9.95 -3.10
CA ASP A 266 -33.07 -10.15 -4.55
C ASP A 266 -34.47 -10.01 -5.19
N ILE A 267 -35.53 -9.97 -4.39
CA ILE A 267 -36.93 -9.79 -4.81
C ILE A 267 -37.13 -8.70 -5.89
N PRO A 268 -36.46 -7.53 -5.83
CA PRO A 268 -36.64 -6.47 -6.84
C PRO A 268 -36.15 -6.86 -8.23
N ARG A 269 -35.28 -7.86 -8.35
CA ARG A 269 -34.78 -8.37 -9.63
C ARG A 269 -35.79 -9.24 -10.36
N LEU A 270 -36.82 -9.72 -9.65
CA LEU A 270 -37.88 -10.53 -10.25
C LEU A 270 -38.75 -9.64 -11.16
N LYS A 271 -38.67 -9.92 -12.47
CA LYS A 271 -39.45 -9.22 -13.51
C LYS A 271 -40.94 -9.53 -13.39
N GLY A 272 -41.76 -8.55 -13.76
CA GLY A 272 -43.23 -8.65 -13.76
C GLY A 272 -43.89 -7.75 -12.72
N ASN A 273 -45.22 -7.69 -12.78
CA ASN A 273 -46.04 -6.94 -11.86
C ASN A 273 -46.46 -7.86 -10.70
N HIS A 274 -45.69 -7.84 -9.62
CA HIS A 274 -45.90 -8.67 -8.44
C HIS A 274 -46.09 -7.80 -7.21
N LYS A 275 -46.97 -8.24 -6.30
CA LYS A 275 -46.89 -7.82 -4.91
C LYS A 275 -45.64 -8.42 -4.27
N ARG A 276 -44.82 -7.61 -3.62
CA ARG A 276 -43.50 -7.98 -3.10
C ARG A 276 -43.46 -7.74 -1.61
N TYR A 277 -43.43 -8.80 -0.82
CA TYR A 277 -43.31 -8.74 0.63
C TYR A 277 -41.94 -9.29 1.06
N LEU A 278 -41.34 -8.72 2.10
CA LEU A 278 -40.13 -9.25 2.73
C LEU A 278 -40.42 -9.59 4.18
N TYR A 279 -40.30 -10.87 4.52
CA TYR A 279 -40.53 -11.37 5.88
C TYR A 279 -39.71 -12.63 6.12
N GLY A 280 -39.21 -12.79 7.35
CA GLY A 280 -38.54 -14.00 7.82
C GLY A 280 -38.50 -14.07 9.36
N PRO A 281 -38.46 -15.27 9.95
CA PRO A 281 -38.37 -15.45 11.40
C PRO A 281 -36.99 -15.08 11.96
N GLY A 282 -36.96 -14.70 13.24
CA GLY A 282 -35.74 -14.39 13.98
C GLY A 282 -35.22 -12.97 13.75
N SER A 283 -33.92 -12.79 13.96
CA SER A 283 -33.26 -11.47 13.87
C SER A 283 -32.11 -11.48 12.89
N ILE A 284 -32.06 -10.47 12.03
CA ILE A 284 -30.95 -10.27 11.09
C ILE A 284 -29.60 -10.10 11.80
N LEU A 285 -29.60 -9.70 13.07
CA LEU A 285 -28.38 -9.53 13.87
C LEU A 285 -27.62 -10.85 14.09
N HIS A 286 -28.29 -11.99 13.89
CA HIS A 286 -27.66 -13.31 13.99
C HIS A 286 -27.22 -13.86 12.62
N ALA A 287 -27.66 -13.26 11.50
CA ALA A 287 -27.34 -13.75 10.17
C ALA A 287 -25.86 -13.54 9.83
N HIS A 288 -25.24 -14.50 9.14
CA HIS A 288 -23.83 -14.46 8.69
C HIS A 288 -22.79 -14.36 9.84
N GLY A 289 -23.20 -14.66 11.07
CA GLY A 289 -22.31 -14.81 12.22
C GLY A 289 -21.90 -16.26 12.44
N VAL A 290 -20.85 -16.49 13.23
CA VAL A 290 -20.39 -17.85 13.60
C VAL A 290 -21.43 -18.63 14.41
N ASN A 291 -22.40 -17.93 15.02
CA ASN A 291 -23.48 -18.49 15.83
C ASN A 291 -24.85 -18.12 15.23
N GLU A 292 -25.04 -18.35 13.93
CA GLU A 292 -26.32 -18.10 13.26
C GLU A 292 -27.44 -18.96 13.88
N GLN A 293 -28.56 -18.31 14.24
CA GLN A 293 -29.63 -18.95 15.02
C GLN A 293 -31.01 -18.36 14.72
N VAL A 294 -32.03 -19.18 14.93
CA VAL A 294 -33.46 -18.81 14.92
C VAL A 294 -34.16 -19.52 16.07
N ALA A 295 -35.02 -18.81 16.80
CA ALA A 295 -35.76 -19.42 17.91
C ALA A 295 -36.90 -20.30 17.37
N ILE A 296 -37.11 -21.46 17.99
CA ILE A 296 -38.19 -22.38 17.60
C ILE A 296 -39.58 -21.69 17.63
N PRO A 297 -39.93 -20.89 18.65
CA PRO A 297 -41.19 -20.15 18.67
C PRO A 297 -41.35 -19.21 17.47
N ASP A 298 -40.33 -18.41 17.15
CA ASP A 298 -40.36 -17.49 16.00
C ASP A 298 -40.61 -18.23 14.68
N LEU A 299 -39.99 -19.39 14.52
CA LEU A 299 -40.19 -20.24 13.34
C LEU A 299 -41.63 -20.77 13.27
N ILE A 300 -42.20 -21.20 14.39
CA ILE A 300 -43.59 -21.68 14.45
C ILE A 300 -44.57 -20.53 14.15
N GLU A 301 -44.36 -19.36 14.76
CA GLU A 301 -45.20 -18.18 14.56
C GLU A 301 -45.15 -17.68 13.11
N SER A 302 -43.98 -17.75 12.47
CA SER A 302 -43.79 -17.32 11.09
C SER A 302 -44.72 -18.03 10.10
N VAL A 303 -45.14 -19.26 10.39
CA VAL A 303 -46.11 -19.99 9.56
C VAL A 303 -47.45 -19.25 9.51
N ALA A 304 -47.91 -18.69 10.63
CA ALA A 304 -49.15 -17.92 10.67
C ALA A 304 -49.01 -16.61 9.89
N VAL A 305 -47.86 -15.95 9.97
CA VAL A 305 -47.57 -14.72 9.22
C VAL A 305 -47.52 -15.00 7.72
N TYR A 306 -46.79 -16.03 7.27
CA TYR A 306 -46.75 -16.42 5.85
C TYR A 306 -48.15 -16.75 5.31
N LYS A 307 -49.01 -17.43 6.10
CA LYS A 307 -50.41 -17.65 5.71
C LYS A 307 -51.16 -16.34 5.48
N ARG A 308 -51.00 -15.34 6.37
CA ARG A 308 -51.62 -14.02 6.20
C ARG A 308 -51.10 -13.30 4.97
N LEU A 309 -49.77 -13.32 4.72
CA LEU A 309 -49.16 -12.75 3.51
C LEU A 309 -49.77 -13.35 2.24
N VAL A 310 -49.90 -14.69 2.19
CA VAL A 310 -50.52 -15.39 1.06
C VAL A 310 -51.97 -14.98 0.88
N LEU A 311 -52.78 -14.97 1.95
CA LEU A 311 -54.19 -14.58 1.89
C LEU A 311 -54.35 -13.13 1.39
N ALA A 312 -53.58 -12.19 1.94
CA ALA A 312 -53.58 -10.79 1.50
C ALA A 312 -53.21 -10.65 0.01
N SER A 313 -52.31 -11.48 -0.50
CA SER A 313 -51.95 -11.49 -1.93
C SER A 313 -53.06 -12.05 -2.84
N LEU A 314 -53.94 -12.90 -2.31
CA LEU A 314 -55.02 -13.53 -3.07
C LEU A 314 -56.28 -12.65 -3.14
N GLU A 315 -56.56 -11.84 -2.12
CA GLU A 315 -57.78 -11.00 -2.04
C GLU A 315 -57.90 -9.97 -3.17
N LYS A 316 -56.79 -9.49 -3.75
CA LYS A 316 -56.84 -8.56 -4.89
C LYS A 316 -57.01 -9.22 -6.26
N ASN A 317 -56.84 -10.54 -6.38
CA ASN A 317 -57.00 -11.24 -7.66
C ASN A 317 -58.48 -11.58 -7.97
N ALA A 318 -59.44 -11.19 -7.12
CA ALA A 318 -60.87 -11.41 -7.29
C ALA A 318 -61.59 -10.30 -8.08
N GLN A 319 -60.88 -9.30 -8.61
CA GLN A 319 -61.44 -8.28 -9.51
C GLN A 319 -60.81 -8.35 -10.90
N TYR A 320 -61.17 -9.40 -11.66
CA TYR A 320 -61.10 -9.42 -13.13
C TYR A 320 -62.30 -10.19 -13.67
#